data_AF-A0A4D4LYL6-F1
#
_entry.id   AF-A0A4D4LYL6-F1
#
_cell.length_a   1.000
_cell.length_b   1.000
_cell.length_c   1.000
_cell.angle_alpha   90.00
_cell.angle_beta   90.00
_cell.angle_gamma   90.00
#
_symmetry.space_group_name_H-M   'P 1'
#
loop_
_entity.id
_entity.type
_entity.pdbx_description
1 polymer ?
#
loop_
_entity_poly.entity_id
_entity_poly.type
_entity_poly.pdbx_seq_one_letter_code
_entity_poly.pdbx_strand_id
1 'polypeptide(L)'
;MTVSQAEGTMTVARWIGSLEAGWRARDAEAIAALFTDDAVYHQGPYGAPHTGRAAVAEHWRGTLSRQKDAKMWFGEPLVSGRRAAVEWWCVLYDPATGTPRNAAGCLALRFAPDGRCESLHEYWHGAPDQALEPAEGWLR
;
A
#
# COMPACT_ATOMS: atom_id res chain seq x y z
N MET A 1 -25.20 -0.96 -20.02
CA MET A 1 -24.67 -1.69 -18.85
C MET A 1 -23.23 -1.23 -18.68
N THR A 2 -22.99 -0.24 -17.82
CA THR A 2 -21.70 0.52 -17.78
C THR A 2 -21.21 0.74 -16.34
N VAL A 3 -21.83 0.08 -15.36
CA VAL A 3 -21.65 0.36 -13.92
C VAL A 3 -20.49 -0.44 -13.29
N SER A 4 -19.99 -1.49 -13.96
CA SER A 4 -19.01 -2.44 -13.39
C SER A 4 -17.60 -1.90 -13.16
N GLN A 5 -17.17 -0.84 -13.85
CA GLN A 5 -15.82 -0.26 -13.69
C GLN A 5 -15.78 0.80 -12.58
N ALA A 6 -16.79 1.68 -12.54
CA ALA A 6 -16.87 2.75 -11.55
C ALA A 6 -17.02 2.23 -10.10
N GLU A 7 -17.80 1.17 -9.90
CA GLU A 7 -17.93 0.51 -8.58
C GLU A 7 -16.61 -0.13 -8.12
N GLY A 8 -15.85 -0.69 -9.06
CA GLY A 8 -14.52 -1.23 -8.82
C GLY A 8 -13.54 -0.13 -8.38
N THR A 9 -13.48 0.98 -9.12
CA THR A 9 -12.65 2.15 -8.77
C THR A 9 -13.01 2.70 -7.40
N MET A 10 -14.29 2.88 -7.07
CA MET A 10 -14.72 3.36 -5.75
C MET A 10 -14.30 2.41 -4.62
N THR A 11 -14.36 1.10 -4.86
CA THR A 11 -13.93 0.08 -3.90
C THR A 11 -12.43 0.17 -3.64
N VAL A 12 -11.63 0.29 -4.70
CA VAL A 12 -10.16 0.41 -4.59
C VAL A 12 -9.77 1.73 -3.95
N ALA A 13 -10.40 2.84 -4.34
CA ALA A 13 -10.16 4.15 -3.73
C ALA A 13 -10.46 4.13 -2.23
N ARG A 14 -11.56 3.49 -1.79
CA ARG A 14 -11.86 3.30 -0.37
C ARG A 14 -10.80 2.46 0.34
N TRP A 15 -10.34 1.38 -0.29
CA TRP A 15 -9.28 0.53 0.26
C TRP A 15 -7.98 1.30 0.44
N ILE A 16 -7.56 2.08 -0.57
CA ILE A 16 -6.36 2.93 -0.51
C ILE A 16 -6.50 4.02 0.57
N GLY A 17 -7.65 4.69 0.66
CA GLY A 17 -7.89 5.67 1.72
C GLY A 17 -7.84 5.05 3.12
N SER A 18 -8.27 3.79 3.27
CA SER A 18 -8.18 3.07 4.55
C SER A 18 -6.74 2.64 4.85
N LEU A 19 -5.97 2.22 3.85
CA LEU A 19 -4.54 1.93 3.98
C LEU A 19 -3.78 3.19 4.42
N GLU A 20 -4.05 4.31 3.76
CA GLU A 20 -3.47 5.60 4.11
C GLU A 20 -3.79 6.00 5.55
N ALA A 21 -5.06 5.91 5.95
CA ALA A 21 -5.48 6.22 7.31
C ALA A 21 -4.78 5.33 8.35
N GLY A 22 -4.73 4.02 8.13
CA GLY A 22 -4.04 3.07 9.02
C GLY A 22 -2.55 3.34 9.11
N TRP A 23 -1.89 3.64 7.98
CA TRP A 23 -0.47 4.00 7.95
C TRP A 23 -0.21 5.29 8.72
N ARG A 24 -0.99 6.36 8.48
CA ARG A 24 -0.88 7.64 9.22
C ARG A 24 -1.08 7.46 10.72
N ALA A 25 -2.04 6.62 11.12
CA ALA A 25 -2.31 6.28 12.52
C ALA A 25 -1.27 5.32 13.13
N ARG A 26 -0.36 4.76 12.30
CA ARG A 26 0.59 3.70 12.68
C ARG A 26 -0.12 2.46 13.25
N ASP A 27 -1.30 2.16 12.73
CA ASP A 27 -2.14 1.05 13.17
C ASP A 27 -2.01 -0.15 12.22
N ALA A 28 -1.10 -1.06 12.57
CA ALA A 28 -0.86 -2.27 11.78
C ALA A 28 -2.08 -3.21 11.74
N GLU A 29 -2.91 -3.22 12.77
CA GLU A 29 -4.09 -4.08 12.83
C GLU A 29 -5.20 -3.53 11.93
N ALA A 30 -5.40 -2.21 11.91
CA ALA A 30 -6.31 -1.56 10.98
C ALA A 30 -5.89 -1.80 9.52
N ILE A 31 -4.59 -1.74 9.21
CA ILE A 31 -4.08 -2.06 7.87
C ILE A 31 -4.32 -3.55 7.55
N ALA A 32 -4.02 -4.45 8.48
CA ALA A 32 -4.21 -5.89 8.28
C ALA A 32 -5.69 -6.28 8.10
N ALA A 33 -6.63 -5.55 8.72
CA ALA A 33 -8.06 -5.76 8.55
C ALA A 33 -8.54 -5.54 7.10
N LEU A 34 -7.76 -4.81 6.27
CA LEU A 34 -8.03 -4.60 4.85
C LEU A 34 -7.79 -5.85 3.98
N PHE A 35 -7.16 -6.89 4.55
CA PHE A 35 -6.82 -8.13 3.87
C PHE A 35 -7.75 -9.26 4.30
N THR A 36 -7.97 -10.25 3.43
CA THR A 36 -8.69 -11.49 3.80
C THR A 36 -7.91 -12.29 4.85
N ASP A 37 -8.58 -13.23 5.52
CA ASP A 37 -7.96 -14.02 6.61
C ASP A 37 -6.75 -14.82 6.10
N ASP A 38 -6.78 -15.23 4.83
CA ASP A 38 -5.82 -16.06 4.10
C ASP A 38 -5.00 -15.28 3.05
N ALA A 39 -5.00 -13.94 3.10
CA ALA A 39 -4.38 -13.12 2.08
C ALA A 39 -2.88 -13.38 1.88
N VAL A 40 -2.38 -13.16 0.67
CA VAL A 40 -0.96 -13.31 0.33
C VAL A 40 -0.36 -11.96 -0.06
N TYR A 41 0.59 -11.47 0.73
CA TYR A 41 1.29 -10.21 0.47
C TYR A 41 2.77 -10.45 0.16
N HIS A 42 3.17 -10.16 -1.08
CA HIS A 42 4.56 -10.01 -1.49
C HIS A 42 5.00 -8.54 -1.45
N GLN A 43 5.93 -8.20 -0.55
CA GLN A 43 6.55 -6.86 -0.47
C GLN A 43 7.65 -6.64 -1.55
N GLY A 44 7.79 -7.56 -2.50
CA GLY A 44 8.83 -7.53 -3.52
C GLY A 44 8.92 -8.87 -4.26
N PRO A 45 9.60 -8.91 -5.42
CA PRO A 45 9.54 -10.07 -6.32
C PRO A 45 10.35 -11.29 -5.88
N TYR A 46 11.29 -11.14 -4.94
CA TYR A 46 12.29 -12.18 -4.62
C TYR A 46 12.16 -12.79 -3.21
N GLY A 47 11.22 -12.31 -2.40
CA GLY A 47 10.99 -12.78 -1.03
C GLY A 47 9.82 -13.74 -0.89
N ALA A 48 9.83 -14.53 0.19
CA ALA A 48 8.65 -15.29 0.61
C ALA A 48 7.50 -14.32 0.98
N PRO A 49 6.23 -14.68 0.69
CA PRO A 49 5.11 -13.83 1.05
C PRO A 49 4.82 -13.85 2.54
N HIS A 50 4.15 -12.79 3.00
CA HIS A 50 3.40 -12.78 4.24
C HIS A 50 2.01 -13.40 3.96
N THR A 51 1.76 -14.59 4.52
CA THR A 51 0.50 -15.33 4.31
C THR A 51 -0.40 -15.27 5.54
N GLY A 52 -1.63 -14.83 5.33
CA GLY A 52 -2.66 -14.65 6.33
C GLY A 52 -2.58 -13.31 7.06
N ARG A 53 -3.72 -12.86 7.61
CA ARG A 53 -3.85 -11.53 8.24
C ARG A 53 -2.82 -11.29 9.34
N ALA A 54 -2.53 -12.30 10.16
CA ALA A 54 -1.57 -12.17 11.26
C ALA A 54 -0.14 -11.86 10.77
N ALA A 55 0.31 -12.53 9.70
CA ALA A 55 1.63 -12.28 9.10
C ALA A 55 1.69 -10.89 8.44
N VAL A 56 0.59 -10.45 7.83
CA VAL A 56 0.47 -9.09 7.28
C VAL A 56 0.55 -8.04 8.39
N ALA A 57 -0.14 -8.25 9.52
CA ALA A 57 -0.06 -7.35 10.67
C ALA A 57 1.38 -7.27 11.23
N GLU A 58 2.05 -8.41 11.39
CA GLU A 58 3.45 -8.45 11.83
C GLU A 58 4.38 -7.70 10.88
N HIS A 59 4.24 -7.92 9.57
CA HIS A 59 4.97 -7.17 8.56
C HIS A 59 4.78 -5.66 8.74
N TRP A 60 3.52 -5.19 8.83
CA TRP A 60 3.23 -3.77 8.99
C TRP A 60 3.73 -3.21 10.31
N ARG A 61 3.67 -3.95 11.44
CA ARG A 61 4.31 -3.51 12.69
C ARG A 61 5.80 -3.26 12.49
N GLY A 62 6.49 -4.18 11.80
CA GLY A 62 7.90 -4.03 11.44
C GLY A 62 8.16 -2.80 10.57
N THR A 63 7.41 -2.66 9.48
CA THR A 63 7.51 -1.52 8.55
C THR A 63 7.27 -0.18 9.25
N LEU A 64 6.17 -0.07 10.00
CA LEU A 64 5.80 1.15 10.72
C LEU A 64 6.82 1.51 11.80
N SER A 65 7.42 0.53 12.49
CA SER A 65 8.43 0.77 13.53
C SER A 65 9.70 1.47 13.01
N ARG A 66 10.00 1.35 11.72
CA ARG A 66 11.23 1.87 11.07
C ARG A 66 11.03 3.24 10.41
N GLN A 67 9.94 3.92 10.70
CA GLN A 67 9.63 5.22 10.10
C GLN A 67 8.95 6.14 11.09
N LYS A 68 8.99 7.44 10.82
CA LYS A 68 8.12 8.48 11.37
C LYS A 68 7.82 9.53 10.29
N ASP A 69 6.88 10.42 10.60
CA ASP A 69 6.54 11.60 9.78
C ASP A 69 6.29 11.28 8.30
N ALA A 70 5.59 10.17 8.06
CA ALA A 70 5.33 9.67 6.71
C ALA A 70 4.51 10.68 5.91
N LYS A 71 5.05 11.10 4.78
CA LYS A 71 4.28 11.75 3.71
C LYS A 71 4.01 10.70 2.65
N MET A 72 2.75 10.57 2.23
CA MET A 72 2.33 9.54 1.27
C MET A 72 1.47 10.18 0.18
N TRP A 73 1.58 9.64 -1.01
CA TRP A 73 0.75 9.96 -2.16
C TRP A 73 0.38 8.68 -2.88
N PHE A 74 -0.84 8.65 -3.42
CA PHE A 74 -1.36 7.55 -4.22
C PHE A 74 -1.92 8.12 -5.52
N GLY A 75 -1.71 7.41 -6.63
CA GLY A 75 -2.27 7.76 -7.93
C GLY A 75 -3.69 7.23 -8.13
N GLU A 76 -4.29 7.61 -9.26
CA GLU A 76 -5.60 7.08 -9.66
C GLU A 76 -5.53 5.56 -9.91
N PRO A 77 -6.38 4.74 -9.29
CA PRO A 77 -6.34 3.30 -9.50
C PRO A 77 -6.72 2.88 -10.92
N LEU A 78 -5.89 2.04 -11.54
CA LEU A 78 -6.26 1.31 -12.76
C LEU A 78 -6.99 0.03 -12.38
N VAL A 79 -8.28 -0.07 -12.70
CA VAL A 79 -9.13 -1.19 -12.28
C VAL A 79 -9.56 -2.07 -13.46
N SER A 80 -9.52 -3.38 -13.26
CA SER A 80 -10.04 -4.37 -14.20
C SER A 80 -10.63 -5.57 -13.46
N GLY A 81 -11.96 -5.62 -13.42
CA GLY A 81 -12.70 -6.63 -12.66
C GLY A 81 -12.34 -6.57 -11.17
N ARG A 82 -11.83 -7.69 -10.62
CA ARG A 82 -11.38 -7.79 -9.23
C ARG A 82 -9.90 -7.47 -9.01
N ARG A 83 -9.23 -6.87 -10.00
CA ARG A 83 -7.82 -6.50 -9.93
C ARG A 83 -7.64 -4.99 -10.05
N ALA A 84 -6.61 -4.48 -9.40
CA ALA A 84 -6.22 -3.09 -9.53
C ALA A 84 -4.70 -2.92 -9.53
N ALA A 85 -4.23 -1.83 -10.15
CA ALA A 85 -2.88 -1.32 -9.99
C ALA A 85 -2.95 0.12 -9.43
N VAL A 86 -2.13 0.43 -8.43
CA VAL A 86 -2.08 1.76 -7.82
C VAL A 86 -0.64 2.17 -7.61
N GLU A 87 -0.21 3.25 -8.27
CA GLU A 87 1.08 3.86 -8.02
C GLU A 87 1.08 4.60 -6.69
N TRP A 88 2.20 4.55 -5.98
CA TRP A 88 2.37 5.20 -4.70
C TRP A 88 3.77 5.79 -4.55
N TRP A 89 3.86 6.78 -3.68
CA TRP A 89 5.10 7.43 -3.31
C TRP A 89 5.07 7.76 -1.82
N CYS A 90 6.19 7.63 -1.13
CA CYS A 90 6.33 8.15 0.21
C CYS A 90 7.71 8.73 0.51
N VAL A 91 7.71 9.68 1.43
CA VAL A 91 8.90 10.17 2.14
C VAL A 91 8.76 9.74 3.58
N LEU A 92 9.76 9.00 4.07
CA LEU A 92 9.80 8.43 5.40
C LEU A 92 11.07 8.92 6.11
N TYR A 93 11.00 9.05 7.42
CA TYR A 93 12.16 9.45 8.23
C TYR A 93 12.54 8.36 9.20
N ASP A 94 13.84 8.11 9.37
CA ASP A 94 14.33 7.23 10.43
C ASP A 94 13.90 7.77 11.80
N PRO A 95 13.30 6.93 12.68
CA PRO A 95 12.85 7.39 13.99
C PRO A 95 13.96 7.94 14.88
N ALA A 96 15.14 7.34 14.84
CA ALA A 96 16.26 7.64 15.73
C ALA A 96 17.11 8.81 15.21
N THR A 97 17.44 8.83 13.92
CA THR A 97 18.33 9.84 13.34
C THR A 97 17.59 10.99 12.66
N GLY A 98 16.34 10.78 12.26
CA GLY A 98 15.61 11.72 11.40
C GLY A 98 16.11 11.76 9.96
N THR A 99 16.98 10.83 9.55
CA THR A 99 17.46 10.74 8.17
C THR A 99 16.29 10.41 7.23
N PRO A 100 16.09 11.16 6.14
CA PRO A 100 15.00 10.88 5.21
C PRO A 100 15.34 9.73 4.26
N ARG A 101 14.30 9.07 3.75
CA ARG A 101 14.37 8.16 2.62
C ARG A 101 13.09 8.26 1.78
N ASN A 102 13.24 8.06 0.49
CA ASN A 102 12.15 7.86 -0.44
C ASN A 102 11.87 6.38 -0.64
N ALA A 103 10.59 6.05 -0.85
CA ALA A 103 10.20 4.83 -1.53
C ALA A 103 9.06 5.15 -2.49
N ALA A 104 9.07 4.51 -3.66
CA ALA A 104 8.03 4.67 -4.66
C ALA A 104 7.84 3.37 -5.42
N GLY A 105 6.61 3.10 -5.84
CA GLY A 105 6.27 1.84 -6.46
C GLY A 105 4.84 1.73 -6.93
N CYS A 106 4.41 0.49 -7.15
CA CYS A 106 3.06 0.15 -7.55
C CYS A 106 2.56 -1.06 -6.75
N LEU A 107 1.30 -0.98 -6.30
CA LEU A 107 0.55 -2.07 -5.71
C LEU A 107 -0.21 -2.79 -6.81
N ALA A 108 0.07 -4.07 -7.05
CA ALA A 108 -0.77 -4.95 -7.86
C ALA A 108 -1.68 -5.75 -6.93
N LEU A 109 -2.98 -5.46 -6.98
CA LEU A 109 -3.99 -5.89 -6.02
C LEU A 109 -5.01 -6.84 -6.65
N ARG A 110 -5.47 -7.81 -5.87
CA ARG A 110 -6.64 -8.64 -6.17
C ARG A 110 -7.59 -8.64 -4.97
N PHE A 111 -8.89 -8.49 -5.23
CA PHE A 111 -9.92 -8.33 -4.21
C PHE A 111 -10.92 -9.49 -4.16
N ALA A 112 -11.31 -9.88 -2.96
CA ALA A 112 -12.44 -10.75 -2.72
C ALA A 112 -13.79 -10.00 -2.93
N PRO A 113 -14.92 -10.71 -3.10
CA PRO A 113 -16.23 -10.08 -3.32
C PRO A 113 -16.69 -9.13 -2.20
N ASP A 114 -16.13 -9.27 -0.99
CA ASP A 114 -16.42 -8.41 0.16
C ASP A 114 -15.58 -7.10 0.19
N GLY A 115 -14.72 -6.89 -0.82
CA GLY A 115 -13.88 -5.70 -0.94
C GLY A 115 -12.55 -5.77 -0.18
N ARG A 116 -12.24 -6.88 0.51
CA ARG A 116 -10.91 -7.09 1.13
C ARG A 116 -9.89 -7.57 0.10
N CYS A 117 -8.63 -7.24 0.33
CA CYS A 117 -7.52 -7.67 -0.51
C CYS A 117 -7.16 -9.12 -0.22
N GLU A 118 -7.25 -10.00 -1.23
CA GLU A 118 -6.83 -11.41 -1.13
C GLU A 118 -5.39 -11.64 -1.60
N SER A 119 -4.85 -10.72 -2.41
CA SER A 119 -3.46 -10.78 -2.85
C SER A 119 -2.92 -9.40 -3.19
N LEU A 120 -1.72 -9.11 -2.71
CA LEU A 120 -0.96 -7.89 -3.00
C LEU A 120 0.46 -8.27 -3.42
N HIS A 121 0.90 -7.77 -4.58
CA HIS A 121 2.31 -7.71 -4.93
C HIS A 121 2.75 -6.25 -5.01
N GLU A 122 3.82 -5.93 -4.30
CA GLU A 122 4.41 -4.60 -4.30
C GLU A 122 5.70 -4.60 -5.11
N TYR A 123 5.78 -3.69 -6.08
CA TYR A 123 6.98 -3.45 -6.88
C TYR A 123 7.45 -2.04 -6.59
N TRP A 124 8.59 -1.90 -5.93
CA TRP A 124 9.05 -0.61 -5.44
C TRP A 124 10.56 -0.48 -5.49
N HIS A 125 11.00 0.76 -5.49
CA HIS A 125 12.40 1.14 -5.35
C HIS A 125 12.53 2.14 -4.19
N GLY A 126 13.64 2.03 -3.47
CA GLY A 126 14.00 2.97 -2.41
C GLY A 126 15.15 3.86 -2.86
N ALA A 127 15.15 5.10 -2.38
CA ALA A 127 16.31 5.98 -2.45
C ALA A 127 16.66 6.45 -1.03
N PRO A 128 17.80 6.03 -0.46
CA PRO A 128 18.25 6.50 0.85
C PRO A 128 18.66 7.97 0.80
N ASP A 129 18.62 8.64 1.95
CA ASP A 129 19.12 10.02 2.14
C ASP A 129 18.45 11.08 1.23
N GLN A 130 17.21 10.83 0.82
CA GLN A 130 16.42 11.69 -0.06
C GLN A 130 15.05 11.96 0.56
N ALA A 131 14.51 13.16 0.32
CA ALA A 131 13.19 13.61 0.75
C ALA A 131 12.42 14.28 -0.40
N LEU A 132 12.32 13.58 -1.53
CA LEU A 132 11.73 14.09 -2.76
C LEU A 132 10.22 13.88 -2.75
N GLU A 133 9.45 14.89 -3.13
CA GLU A 133 8.03 14.72 -3.45
C GLU A 133 7.90 14.22 -4.91
N PRO A 134 6.77 13.58 -5.29
CA PRO A 134 6.57 13.14 -6.67
C PRO A 134 6.74 14.31 -7.65
N ALA A 135 7.33 14.04 -8.82
CA ALA A 135 7.37 15.01 -9.90
C ALA A 135 5.95 15.40 -10.34
N GLU A 136 5.79 16.61 -10.88
CA GLU A 136 4.49 17.04 -11.40
C GLU A 136 3.96 16.03 -12.43
N GLY A 137 2.72 15.58 -12.21
CA GLY A 137 2.05 14.64 -13.12
C GLY A 137 2.39 13.16 -12.91
N TRP A 138 3.29 12.82 -11.97
CA TRP A 138 3.70 11.42 -11.75
C TRP A 138 2.55 10.48 -11.33
N LEU A 139 1.57 10.97 -10.58
CA LEU A 139 0.46 10.17 -10.03
C LEU A 139 -0.89 10.48 -10.71
N ARG A 140 -0.87 10.99 -11.95
CA ARG A 140 -2.07 11.40 -12.70
C ARG A 140 -2.60 10.29 -13.62
#